data_AF-A0A4Y8WLG6-F1
#
_entry.id   AF-A0A4Y8WLG6-F1
#
_cell.length_a   1.000
_cell.length_b   1.000
_cell.length_c   1.000
_cell.angle_alpha   90.00
_cell.angle_beta   90.00
_cell.angle_gamma   90.00
#
_symmetry.space_group_name_H-M   'P 1'
#
loop_
_entity.id
_entity.type
_entity.pdbx_description
1 polymer ?
#
loop_
_entity_poly.entity_id
_entity_poly.type
_entity_poly.pdbx_seq_one_letter_code
_entity_poly.pdbx_strand_id
1 'polypeptide(L)'
;NYRERLNVYPGIIRIEDKKNKCMGCESLLHDDIRNLFFNIKERVNFYPVLQGKGCFATHLNSFMIGPKGELYKCWNELGDKKKIIGDIFSGITNVDLMTRYIVSANCFDDPMCKDCKHLPICSGGCAYY
;
A
#
# COMPACT_ATOMS: atom_id res chain seq x y z
N ASN A 1 23.69 14.85 0.12
CA ASN A 1 23.05 14.76 -1.21
C ASN A 1 21.71 14.05 -1.08
N TYR A 2 20.57 14.75 -1.20
CA TYR A 2 19.23 14.15 -1.02
C TYR A 2 18.82 13.20 -2.17
N ARG A 3 19.47 13.32 -3.34
CA ARG A 3 19.16 12.52 -4.53
C ARG A 3 19.46 11.02 -4.40
N GLU A 4 20.31 10.61 -3.46
CA GLU A 4 20.67 9.20 -3.24
C GLU A 4 19.68 8.44 -2.36
N ARG A 5 18.65 9.11 -1.81
CA ARG A 5 17.66 8.49 -0.90
C ARG A 5 16.24 8.43 -1.49
N LEU A 6 16.07 8.84 -2.75
CA LEU A 6 14.78 8.82 -3.43
C LEU A 6 14.72 7.58 -4.32
N ASN A 7 13.85 6.63 -3.98
CA ASN A 7 13.55 5.49 -4.82
C ASN A 7 12.23 5.73 -5.55
N VAL A 8 12.29 5.87 -6.87
CA VAL A 8 11.12 6.06 -7.73
C VAL A 8 10.85 4.75 -8.44
N TYR A 9 9.63 4.23 -8.30
CA TYR A 9 9.21 3.01 -8.98
C TYR A 9 7.80 3.17 -9.56
N PRO A 10 7.45 2.46 -10.64
CA PRO A 10 6.09 2.43 -11.14
C PRO A 10 5.12 1.84 -10.12
N GLY A 11 4.16 2.64 -9.65
CA GLY A 11 3.04 2.17 -8.84
C GLY A 11 1.98 1.55 -9.73
N ILE A 12 1.93 0.22 -9.79
CA ILE A 12 0.95 -0.49 -10.63
C ILE A 12 -0.39 -0.52 -9.88
N ILE A 13 -1.35 0.25 -10.38
CA ILE A 13 -2.70 0.32 -9.82
C ILE A 13 -3.53 -0.83 -10.38
N ARG A 14 -4.22 -1.55 -9.49
CA ARG A 14 -5.20 -2.58 -9.84
C ARG A 14 -6.59 -2.09 -9.46
N ILE A 15 -7.54 -2.18 -10.38
CA ILE A 15 -8.94 -1.83 -10.12
C ILE A 15 -9.71 -3.13 -9.94
N GLU A 16 -10.22 -3.37 -8.72
CA GLU A 16 -11.08 -4.52 -8.41
C GLU A 16 -12.55 -4.13 -8.59
N ASP A 17 -13.27 -4.76 -9.53
CA ASP A 17 -14.74 -4.70 -9.62
C ASP A 17 -15.38 -6.08 -9.43
N LYS A 18 -16.72 -6.13 -9.49
CA LYS A 18 -17.51 -7.37 -9.39
C LYS A 18 -17.15 -8.45 -10.43
N LYS A 19 -16.30 -8.15 -11.42
CA LYS A 19 -15.80 -9.10 -12.44
C LYS A 19 -14.28 -9.27 -12.39
N ASN A 20 -13.56 -8.67 -11.43
CA ASN A 20 -12.10 -8.50 -11.44
C ASN A 20 -11.55 -7.94 -12.78
N LYS A 21 -12.34 -7.12 -13.49
CA LYS A 21 -12.10 -6.68 -14.88
C LYS A 21 -12.66 -5.29 -15.23
N CYS A 22 -12.81 -4.33 -14.31
CA CYS A 22 -13.21 -2.96 -14.74
C CYS A 22 -12.03 -2.23 -15.37
N MET A 23 -11.83 -2.51 -16.66
CA MET A 23 -11.11 -1.65 -17.59
C MET A 23 -11.95 -0.41 -17.92
N GLY A 24 -12.03 0.55 -16.99
CA GLY A 24 -12.32 1.94 -17.37
C GLY A 24 -11.12 2.60 -18.07
N CYS A 25 -9.95 2.00 -17.89
CA CYS A 25 -8.69 2.23 -18.59
C CYS A 25 -7.95 0.87 -18.63
N GLU A 26 -7.17 0.61 -19.68
CA GLU A 26 -6.32 -0.58 -19.77
C GLU A 26 -5.42 -0.65 -18.53
N SER A 27 -5.77 -1.51 -17.58
CA SER A 27 -4.90 -1.78 -16.43
C SER A 27 -3.77 -2.66 -16.93
N LEU A 28 -2.53 -2.33 -16.57
CA LEU A 28 -1.36 -3.10 -16.97
C LEU A 28 -1.53 -4.56 -16.52
N LEU A 29 -1.64 -5.47 -17.49
CA LEU A 29 -1.65 -6.91 -17.23
C LEU A 29 -0.25 -7.39 -16.88
N HIS A 30 -0.12 -8.63 -16.43
CA HIS A 30 1.18 -9.23 -16.09
C HIS A 30 2.21 -9.10 -17.22
N ASP A 31 1.79 -9.27 -18.47
CA ASP A 31 2.65 -9.10 -19.64
C ASP A 31 3.05 -7.64 -19.88
N ASP A 32 2.14 -6.68 -19.66
CA ASP A 32 2.45 -5.26 -19.80
C ASP A 32 3.40 -4.78 -18.72
N ILE A 33 3.21 -5.24 -17.48
CA ILE A 33 4.12 -5.01 -16.35
C ILE A 33 5.50 -5.57 -16.68
N ARG A 34 5.57 -6.81 -17.19
CA ARG A 34 6.82 -7.44 -17.60
C ARG A 34 7.52 -6.63 -18.69
N ASN A 35 6.80 -6.23 -19.73
CA ASN A 35 7.33 -5.41 -20.83
C ASN A 35 7.81 -4.05 -20.32
N LEU A 36 7.06 -3.41 -19.43
CA LEU A 36 7.44 -2.15 -18.78
C LEU A 36 8.78 -2.30 -18.06
N PHE A 37 8.93 -3.32 -17.21
CA PHE A 37 10.17 -3.55 -16.47
C PHE A 37 11.37 -3.88 -17.39
N PHE A 38 11.16 -4.67 -18.46
CA PHE A 38 12.22 -4.92 -19.44
C PHE A 38 12.65 -3.65 -20.20
N ASN A 39 11.69 -2.78 -20.54
CA ASN A 39 11.96 -1.54 -21.28
C ASN A 39 12.65 -0.46 -20.41
N ILE A 40 12.40 -0.44 -19.11
CA ILE A 40 13.02 0.52 -18.16
C ILE A 40 14.51 0.23 -17.90
N LYS A 41 15.09 -0.85 -18.49
CA LYS A 41 16.53 -1.18 -18.45
C LYS A 41 17.14 -1.34 -17.05
N GLU A 42 16.35 -1.59 -16.01
CA GLU A 42 16.89 -2.09 -14.75
C GLU A 42 17.04 -3.61 -14.80
N ARG A 43 18.08 -4.13 -14.13
CA ARG A 43 18.27 -5.57 -13.95
C ARG A 43 17.10 -6.11 -13.13
N VAL A 44 16.07 -6.59 -13.81
CA VAL A 44 14.94 -7.27 -13.18
C VAL A 44 15.48 -8.51 -12.47
N ASN A 45 15.43 -8.52 -11.14
CA ASN A 45 15.80 -9.69 -10.37
C ASN A 45 14.63 -10.69 -10.40
N PHE A 46 14.81 -11.79 -11.13
CA PHE A 46 13.81 -12.85 -11.25
C PHE A 46 13.83 -13.85 -10.09
N TYR A 47 14.79 -13.75 -9.17
CA TYR A 47 14.85 -14.62 -8.01
C TYR A 47 13.93 -14.11 -6.89
N PRO A 48 13.23 -15.01 -6.17
CA PRO A 48 12.51 -14.65 -4.97
C PRO A 48 13.43 -13.94 -3.99
N VAL A 49 13.10 -12.71 -3.64
CA VAL A 49 13.75 -11.97 -2.57
C VAL A 49 12.79 -11.88 -1.40
N LEU A 50 13.32 -11.95 -0.18
CA LEU A 50 12.52 -11.71 1.02
C LEU A 50 12.01 -10.27 0.96
N GLN A 51 10.71 -10.10 0.69
CA GLN A 51 10.08 -8.79 0.67
C GLN A 51 9.72 -8.41 2.10
N GLY A 52 10.52 -7.52 2.70
CA GLY A 52 10.27 -6.99 4.04
C GLY A 52 9.17 -5.93 4.13
N LYS A 53 8.33 -5.79 3.10
CA LYS A 53 7.34 -4.72 3.02
C LYS A 53 5.96 -5.24 3.41
N GLY A 54 5.51 -4.88 4.61
CA GLY A 54 4.12 -4.99 5.02
C GLY A 54 3.26 -3.92 4.33
N CYS A 55 1.94 -3.95 4.59
CA CYS A 55 1.04 -2.91 4.09
C CYS A 55 1.47 -1.54 4.62
N PHE A 56 1.69 -0.56 3.73
CA PHE A 56 2.15 0.78 4.13
C PHE A 56 1.17 1.50 5.10
N ALA A 57 -0.09 1.07 5.13
CA ALA A 57 -1.09 1.54 6.08
C ALA A 57 -0.67 1.32 7.54
N THR A 58 0.06 0.24 7.84
CA THR A 58 0.51 -0.04 9.22
C THR A 58 1.84 0.62 9.56
N HIS A 59 2.57 1.17 8.59
CA HIS A 59 3.85 1.83 8.82
C HIS A 59 3.69 3.28 9.29
N LEU A 60 4.40 3.69 10.35
CA LEU A 60 4.31 5.04 10.91
C LEU A 60 4.58 6.15 9.87
N ASN A 61 5.65 5.99 9.07
CA ASN A 61 6.18 7.04 8.20
C ASN A 61 5.86 6.84 6.71
N SER A 62 4.78 6.13 6.40
CA SER A 62 4.36 5.90 5.01
C SER A 62 2.97 6.45 4.74
N PHE A 63 2.84 7.24 3.69
CA PHE A 63 1.63 8.01 3.40
C PHE A 63 1.34 8.00 1.91
N MET A 64 0.06 8.01 1.58
CA MET A 64 -0.41 8.32 0.24
C MET A 64 -0.85 9.78 0.21
N ILE A 65 -0.43 10.50 -0.84
CA ILE A 65 -0.69 11.94 -0.99
C ILE A 65 -1.70 12.13 -2.10
N GLY A 66 -2.83 12.75 -1.78
CA GLY A 66 -3.87 13.14 -2.73
C GLY A 66 -3.46 14.34 -3.58
N PRO A 67 -4.21 14.65 -4.65
CA PRO A 67 -3.86 15.71 -5.61
C PRO A 67 -3.86 17.11 -5.01
N LYS A 68 -4.50 17.34 -3.86
CA LYS A 68 -4.46 18.64 -3.16
C LYS A 68 -3.54 18.62 -1.94
N GLY A 69 -2.74 17.56 -1.80
CA GLY A 69 -1.82 17.39 -0.68
C GLY A 69 -2.44 16.71 0.55
N GLU A 70 -3.65 16.13 0.43
CA GLU A 70 -4.27 15.40 1.53
C GLU A 70 -3.49 14.10 1.83
N LEU A 71 -3.33 13.75 3.09
CA LEU A 71 -2.63 12.54 3.52
C LEU A 71 -3.62 11.43 3.86
N TYR A 72 -3.34 10.22 3.38
CA TYR A 72 -4.10 9.00 3.62
C TYR A 72 -3.19 7.84 4.02
N LYS A 73 -3.76 6.86 4.72
CA LYS A 73 -3.07 5.62 5.12
C LYS A 73 -3.36 4.43 4.22
N CYS A 74 -4.47 4.41 3.49
CA CYS A 74 -4.85 3.28 2.64
C CYS A 74 -5.28 3.72 1.24
N TRP A 75 -4.83 3.00 0.21
CA TRP A 75 -5.21 3.22 -1.18
C TRP A 75 -6.73 3.14 -1.40
N ASN A 76 -7.40 2.19 -0.74
CA ASN A 76 -8.84 1.93 -0.92
C ASN A 76 -9.73 3.11 -0.47
N GLU A 77 -9.15 4.07 0.25
CA GLU A 77 -9.86 5.18 0.86
C GLU A 77 -9.47 6.53 0.23
N LEU A 78 -8.69 6.50 -0.85
CA LEU A 78 -8.30 7.71 -1.58
C LEU A 78 -9.55 8.46 -2.06
N GLY A 79 -9.64 9.73 -1.66
CA GLY A 79 -10.74 10.61 -2.05
C GLY A 79 -11.92 10.63 -1.07
N ASP A 80 -11.96 9.73 -0.08
CA ASP A 80 -12.92 9.86 1.02
C ASP A 80 -12.41 10.90 2.03
N LYS A 81 -13.07 12.06 2.10
CA LYS A 81 -12.71 13.14 3.02
C LYS A 81 -12.72 12.72 4.49
N LYS A 82 -13.50 11.70 4.86
CA LYS A 82 -13.54 11.18 6.24
C LYS A 82 -12.29 10.39 6.61
N LYS A 83 -11.49 10.01 5.62
CA LYS A 83 -10.29 9.17 5.76
C LYS A 83 -8.99 9.95 5.65
N ILE A 84 -9.08 11.29 5.57
CA ILE A 84 -7.93 12.19 5.60
C ILE A 84 -7.33 12.17 7.01
N ILE A 85 -6.03 11.85 7.10
CA ILE A 85 -5.26 11.88 8.36
C ILE A 85 -4.52 13.20 8.59
N GLY A 86 -4.43 14.04 7.56
CA GLY A 86 -3.69 15.29 7.57
C GLY A 86 -3.48 15.84 6.16
N ASP A 87 -2.56 16.79 6.03
CA ASP A 87 -2.14 17.33 4.74
C ASP A 87 -0.64 17.70 4.75
N ILE A 88 -0.04 17.88 3.58
CA ILE A 88 1.41 18.17 3.47
C ILE A 88 1.81 19.55 4.02
N PHE A 89 0.86 20.45 4.26
CA PHE A 89 1.12 21.81 4.75
C PHE A 89 1.03 21.87 6.27
N SER A 90 0.04 21.21 6.85
CA SER A 90 -0.25 21.20 8.30
C SER A 90 0.27 19.96 9.02
N GLY A 91 0.71 18.94 8.28
CA GLY A 91 1.12 17.64 8.83
C GLY A 91 -0.08 16.77 9.22
N ILE A 92 0.15 15.87 10.18
CA ILE A 92 -0.89 14.96 10.69
C ILE A 92 -1.80 15.71 11.65
N THR A 93 -3.09 15.80 11.32
CA THR A 93 -4.10 16.48 12.13
C THR A 93 -5.08 15.51 12.79
N ASN A 94 -5.20 14.28 12.28
CA ASN A 94 -6.09 13.25 12.80
C ASN A 94 -5.29 12.03 13.27
N VAL A 95 -4.67 12.17 14.44
CA VAL A 95 -3.80 11.17 15.07
C VAL A 95 -4.57 9.90 15.44
N ASP A 96 -5.84 10.03 15.87
CA ASP A 96 -6.68 8.88 16.22
C ASP A 96 -6.91 7.97 15.02
N LEU A 97 -7.28 8.56 13.87
CA LEU A 97 -7.46 7.80 12.64
C LEU A 97 -6.13 7.18 12.18
N MET A 98 -5.04 7.93 12.22
CA MET A 98 -3.71 7.39 11.88
C MET A 98 -3.32 6.20 12.76
N THR A 99 -3.56 6.30 14.07
CA THR A 99 -3.21 5.26 15.04
C THR A 99 -4.02 3.99 14.79
N ARG A 100 -5.31 4.11 14.44
CA ARG A 100 -6.15 2.95 14.06
C ARG A 100 -5.53 2.12 12.94
N TYR A 101 -4.93 2.73 11.92
CA TYR A 101 -4.25 1.96 10.85
C TYR A 101 -2.94 1.34 11.29
N ILE A 102 -2.19 1.99 12.18
CA ILE A 102 -0.89 1.49 12.64
C ILE A 102 -1.07 0.23 13.49
N VAL A 103 -2.12 0.19 14.30
CA VAL A 103 -2.40 -0.94 15.20
C VAL A 103 -3.37 -1.96 14.59
N SER A 104 -3.96 -1.70 13.42
CA SER A 104 -4.83 -2.66 12.76
C SER A 104 -4.04 -3.82 12.14
N ALA A 105 -4.74 -4.92 11.86
CA ALA A 105 -4.15 -6.16 11.35
C ALA A 105 -2.95 -6.68 12.17
N ASN A 106 -2.86 -6.34 13.47
CA ASN A 106 -1.83 -6.85 14.36
C ASN A 106 -2.14 -8.30 14.78
N CYS A 107 -1.56 -9.26 14.05
CA CYS A 107 -1.72 -10.69 14.31
C CYS A 107 -1.16 -11.16 15.66
N PHE A 108 -0.29 -10.38 16.31
CA PHE A 108 0.30 -10.76 17.59
C PHE A 108 -0.63 -10.50 18.77
N ASP A 109 -1.63 -9.64 18.60
CA ASP A 109 -2.62 -9.31 19.64
C ASP A 109 -3.93 -10.06 19.46
N ASP A 110 -4.25 -10.50 18.23
CA ASP A 110 -5.47 -11.25 17.93
C ASP A 110 -5.38 -12.72 18.40
N PRO A 111 -6.23 -13.16 19.36
CA PRO A 111 -6.27 -14.54 19.82
C PRO A 111 -6.51 -15.57 18.71
N MET A 112 -7.31 -15.24 17.69
CA MET A 112 -7.55 -16.14 16.56
C MET A 112 -6.29 -16.33 15.72
N CYS A 113 -5.47 -15.29 15.58
CA CYS A 113 -4.22 -15.35 14.82
C CYS A 113 -3.14 -16.18 15.52
N LYS A 114 -3.08 -16.16 16.87
CA LYS A 114 -2.07 -16.87 17.66
C LYS A 114 -2.04 -18.38 17.42
N ASP A 115 -3.22 -18.99 17.25
CA ASP A 115 -3.37 -20.42 16.98
C ASP A 115 -3.58 -20.73 15.48
N CYS A 116 -3.51 -19.71 14.62
CA CYS A 116 -3.80 -19.84 13.19
C CYS A 116 -2.61 -20.41 12.41
N LYS A 117 -2.78 -21.64 11.91
CA LYS A 117 -1.79 -22.30 11.03
C LYS A 117 -1.59 -21.58 9.68
N HIS A 118 -2.50 -20.70 9.30
CA HIS A 118 -2.43 -19.92 8.05
C HIS A 118 -1.81 -18.53 8.23
N LEU A 119 -1.40 -18.16 9.45
CA LEU A 119 -0.78 -16.86 9.72
C LEU A 119 0.42 -16.55 8.80
N PRO A 120 1.31 -17.49 8.46
CA PRO A 120 2.42 -17.21 7.54
C PRO A 120 1.97 -16.82 6.12
N ILE A 121 0.71 -17.08 5.76
CA ILE A 121 0.15 -16.79 4.43
C ILE A 121 -0.57 -15.45 4.44
N CYS A 122 -1.41 -15.18 5.45
CA CYS A 122 -2.25 -13.98 5.48
C CYS A 122 -1.63 -12.79 6.22
N SER A 123 -0.64 -13.02 7.09
CA SER A 123 0.04 -11.99 7.88
C SER A 123 -0.90 -11.09 8.71
N GLY A 124 -2.04 -11.61 9.18
CA GLY A 124 -2.99 -10.85 10.01
C GLY A 124 -4.06 -10.08 9.23
N GLY A 125 -4.10 -10.21 7.90
CA GLY A 125 -5.12 -9.58 7.07
C GLY A 125 -4.76 -8.15 6.63
N CYS A 126 -5.76 -7.42 6.15
CA CYS A 126 -5.59 -6.08 5.58
C CYS A 126 -6.10 -5.01 6.53
N ALA A 127 -5.28 -3.99 6.81
CA ALA A 127 -5.59 -2.83 7.66
C ALA A 127 -6.79 -1.98 7.22
N TYR A 128 -7.33 -2.23 6.02
CA TYR A 128 -8.55 -1.60 5.51
C TYR A 128 -9.83 -2.18 6.13
N TYR A 129 -9.83 -3.47 6.48
CA TYR A 129 -10.96 -4.17 7.08
C TYR A 129 -10.89 -4.10 8.61
#